data_AF-R9KAJ9-F1
#
_entry.id   AF-R9KAJ9-F1
#
_cell.length_a   1.000
_cell.length_b   1.000
_cell.length_c   1.000
_cell.angle_alpha   90.00
_cell.angle_beta   90.00
_cell.angle_gamma   90.00
#
_symmetry.space_group_name_H-M   'P 1'
#
loop_
_entity.id
_entity.type
_entity.pdbx_description
1 polymer ?
#
loop_
_entity_poly.entity_id
_entity_poly.type
_entity_poly.pdbx_seq_one_letter_code
_entity_poly.pdbx_strand_id
1 'polypeptide(L)'
;MRIETNAANRKDVVKAVSGILGQPAKYLGVPTCSYQIGNCTIDRSGAVETEDEKTAEMVRAGLLEQGVIGSPEPEADETTVSLPMEGMTAEGLKNLIFLIRSKQYLTGRAFAEDVFRVPTALVAELGSTEIPDAETFLQTFQNHAEGCKGISFQDGKITFTLPTAGDPDMIKAFTHLAAAMVRQAKEQKRISPKETIEENEKYYMRIWLLRLGFGGAEGKEIRDLLMKKLKGHSAFRTEENRQRWQEARRNEREAAKQQEQAPAGETAGQPGTELAEAAADAVLIEQVNQSFDTEE
;
A
#
# COMPACT_ATOMS: atom_id res chain seq x y z
N MET A 1 -26.47 -1.59 19.89
CA MET A 1 -25.04 -1.27 19.61
C MET A 1 -24.27 -1.23 20.92
N ARG A 2 -23.03 -1.72 20.93
CA ARG A 2 -22.13 -1.77 22.11
C ARG A 2 -20.83 -1.03 21.84
N ILE A 3 -20.42 -0.16 22.76
CA ILE A 3 -19.22 0.67 22.71
C ILE A 3 -18.29 0.22 23.84
N GLU A 4 -17.15 -0.35 23.49
CA GLU A 4 -16.10 -0.70 24.46
C GLU A 4 -15.29 0.55 24.85
N THR A 5 -14.93 0.66 26.12
CA THR A 5 -14.19 1.82 26.66
C THR A 5 -12.89 1.39 27.31
N ASN A 6 -11.84 2.20 27.17
CA ASN A 6 -10.51 1.93 27.74
C ASN A 6 -10.31 2.55 29.14
N ALA A 7 -11.35 3.18 29.70
CA ALA A 7 -11.26 3.86 30.98
C ALA A 7 -11.00 2.88 32.14
N ALA A 8 -9.96 3.15 32.93
CA ALA A 8 -9.62 2.35 34.12
C ALA A 8 -10.73 2.33 35.19
N ASN A 9 -11.64 3.31 35.15
CA ASN A 9 -12.75 3.44 36.09
C ASN A 9 -14.06 3.75 35.37
N ARG A 10 -15.02 2.83 35.45
CA ARG A 10 -16.35 2.98 34.84
C ARG A 10 -17.11 4.23 35.28
N LYS A 11 -16.81 4.80 36.46
CA LYS A 11 -17.45 6.04 36.91
C LYS A 11 -17.08 7.24 36.04
N ASP A 12 -15.90 7.22 35.44
CA ASP A 12 -15.45 8.27 34.52
C ASP A 12 -16.23 8.16 33.21
N VAL A 13 -16.49 6.94 32.73
CA VAL A 13 -17.39 6.68 31.60
C VAL A 13 -18.81 7.16 31.91
N VAL A 14 -19.35 6.85 33.08
CA VAL A 14 -20.69 7.32 33.52
C VAL A 14 -20.76 8.84 33.52
N LYS A 15 -19.72 9.53 34.01
CA LYS A 15 -19.66 10.99 34.02
C LYS A 15 -19.56 11.56 32.61
N ALA A 16 -18.74 10.96 31.75
CA ALA A 16 -18.56 11.36 30.36
C ALA A 16 -19.86 11.23 29.56
N VAL A 17 -20.49 10.06 29.58
CA VAL A 17 -21.77 9.81 28.88
C VAL A 17 -22.89 10.71 29.42
N SER A 18 -22.93 10.95 30.74
CA SER A 18 -23.89 11.88 31.36
C SER A 18 -23.70 13.31 30.87
N GLY A 19 -22.45 13.76 30.69
CA GLY A 19 -22.11 15.06 30.13
C GLY A 19 -22.47 15.18 28.64
N ILE A 20 -22.18 14.16 27.83
CA ILE A 20 -22.47 14.13 26.39
C ILE A 20 -23.98 14.19 26.13
N LEU A 21 -24.76 13.40 26.86
CA LEU A 21 -26.21 13.34 26.69
C LEU A 21 -26.95 14.44 27.45
N GLY A 22 -26.26 15.17 28.35
CA GLY A 22 -26.88 16.16 29.24
C GLY A 22 -27.91 15.56 30.19
N GLN A 23 -27.84 14.25 30.48
CA GLN A 23 -28.82 13.52 31.28
C GLN A 23 -28.19 12.90 32.52
N PRO A 24 -28.91 12.84 33.67
CA PRO A 24 -28.37 12.30 34.91
C PRO A 24 -28.23 10.78 34.86
N ALA A 25 -27.19 10.26 35.51
CA ALA A 25 -26.99 8.83 35.66
C ALA A 25 -27.83 8.22 36.79
N LYS A 26 -28.53 7.12 36.50
CA LYS A 26 -29.32 6.35 37.46
C LYS A 26 -28.70 4.97 37.66
N TYR A 27 -28.31 4.64 38.89
CA TYR A 27 -27.78 3.32 39.23
C TYR A 27 -28.92 2.29 39.35
N LEU A 28 -28.79 1.14 38.67
CA LEU A 28 -29.84 0.11 38.60
C LEU A 28 -29.76 -0.96 39.69
N GLY A 29 -28.73 -0.93 40.55
CA GLY A 29 -28.61 -1.86 41.68
C GLY A 29 -28.21 -3.29 41.26
N VAL A 30 -28.29 -4.23 42.20
CA VAL A 30 -27.95 -5.65 41.96
C VAL A 30 -29.09 -6.38 41.23
N PRO A 31 -28.82 -7.40 40.39
CA PRO A 31 -27.53 -8.04 40.17
C PRO A 31 -26.67 -7.39 39.08
N THR A 32 -27.21 -6.49 38.25
CA THR A 32 -26.47 -5.98 37.08
C THR A 32 -25.39 -4.97 37.48
N CYS A 33 -25.62 -4.14 38.50
CA CYS A 33 -24.78 -3.01 38.90
C CYS A 33 -24.50 -2.03 37.74
N SER A 34 -25.43 -1.93 36.80
CA SER A 34 -25.35 -1.03 35.65
C SER A 34 -25.86 0.38 35.97
N TYR A 35 -25.47 1.34 35.14
CA TYR A 35 -26.00 2.70 35.15
C TYR A 35 -26.85 2.93 33.91
N GLN A 36 -27.98 3.60 34.07
CA GLN A 36 -28.81 4.06 32.97
C GLN A 36 -28.66 5.58 32.81
N ILE A 37 -28.39 6.04 31.59
CA ILE A 37 -28.32 7.44 31.19
C ILE A 37 -29.13 7.56 29.90
N GLY A 38 -30.37 8.04 30.00
CA GLY A 38 -31.30 8.03 28.87
C GLY A 38 -31.53 6.62 28.31
N ASN A 39 -31.23 6.46 27.02
CA ASN A 39 -31.31 5.20 26.29
C ASN A 39 -30.02 4.37 26.37
N CYS A 40 -29.00 4.86 27.06
CA CYS A 40 -27.74 4.15 27.25
C CYS A 40 -27.71 3.40 28.58
N THR A 41 -27.20 2.17 28.55
CA THR A 41 -26.89 1.36 29.73
C THR A 41 -25.39 1.12 29.78
N ILE A 42 -24.76 1.44 30.91
CA ILE A 42 -23.34 1.22 31.15
C ILE A 42 -23.19 0.04 32.10
N ASP A 43 -22.47 -0.99 31.68
CA ASP A 43 -22.29 -2.21 32.46
C ASP A 43 -21.15 -2.10 33.49
N ARG A 44 -20.83 -3.21 34.16
CA ARG A 44 -19.76 -3.27 35.18
C ARG A 44 -18.37 -3.07 34.62
N SER A 45 -18.16 -3.39 33.35
CA SER A 45 -16.89 -3.24 32.63
C SER A 45 -16.68 -1.82 32.12
N GLY A 46 -17.74 -1.01 32.05
CA GLY A 46 -17.69 0.34 31.50
C GLY A 46 -18.16 0.43 30.06
N ALA A 47 -18.55 -0.69 29.44
CA ALA A 47 -19.11 -0.68 28.10
C ALA A 47 -20.48 -0.02 28.06
N VAL A 48 -20.74 0.75 26.99
CA VAL A 48 -22.00 1.48 26.78
C VAL A 48 -22.85 0.75 25.76
N GLU A 49 -24.08 0.42 26.13
CA GLU A 49 -25.07 -0.23 25.28
C GLU A 49 -26.26 0.68 25.01
N THR A 50 -26.68 0.79 23.75
CA THR A 50 -27.87 1.54 23.33
C THR A 50 -28.47 0.90 22.09
N GLU A 51 -29.80 0.90 21.99
CA GLU A 51 -30.52 0.44 20.79
C GLU A 51 -30.71 1.56 19.76
N ASP A 52 -30.51 2.83 20.16
CA ASP A 52 -30.63 3.98 19.28
C ASP A 52 -29.28 4.31 18.61
N GLU A 53 -29.26 4.21 17.27
CA GLU A 53 -28.12 4.45 16.40
C GLU A 53 -27.59 5.89 16.48
N LYS A 54 -28.47 6.90 16.49
CA LYS A 54 -28.07 8.31 16.58
C LYS A 54 -27.42 8.62 17.92
N THR A 55 -27.97 8.07 18.99
CA THR A 55 -27.39 8.17 20.32
C THR A 55 -26.05 7.44 20.39
N ALA A 56 -25.90 6.28 19.72
CA ALA A 56 -24.64 5.54 19.68
C ALA A 56 -23.52 6.35 19.02
N GLU A 57 -23.79 6.97 17.87
CA GLU A 57 -22.80 7.79 17.15
C GLU A 57 -22.36 9.01 17.97
N MET A 58 -23.32 9.74 18.55
CA MET A 58 -23.04 10.90 19.38
C MET A 58 -22.23 10.54 20.63
N VAL A 59 -22.56 9.43 21.29
CA VAL A 59 -21.81 8.96 22.47
C VAL A 59 -20.42 8.48 22.08
N ARG A 60 -20.26 7.76 20.96
CA ARG A 60 -18.92 7.38 20.45
C ARG A 60 -18.07 8.62 20.17
N ALA A 61 -18.59 9.59 19.43
CA ALA A 61 -17.86 10.81 19.09
C ALA A 61 -17.45 11.61 20.34
N GLY A 62 -18.38 11.79 21.29
CA GLY A 62 -18.09 12.52 22.53
C GLY A 62 -17.11 11.79 23.46
N LEU A 63 -17.18 10.46 23.53
CA LEU A 63 -16.22 9.68 24.31
C LEU A 63 -14.82 9.68 23.68
N LEU A 64 -14.76 9.75 22.34
CA LEU A 64 -13.50 9.85 21.59
C LEU A 64 -12.82 11.19 21.85
N GLU A 65 -13.58 12.30 21.78
CA GLU A 65 -13.08 13.65 22.07
C GLU A 65 -12.55 13.77 23.50
N GLN A 66 -13.19 13.07 24.45
CA GLN A 66 -12.78 13.05 25.86
C GLN A 66 -11.66 12.01 26.16
N GLY A 67 -11.20 11.24 25.16
CA GLY A 67 -10.15 10.23 25.31
C GLY A 67 -10.55 9.02 26.18
N VAL A 68 -11.85 8.78 26.35
CA VAL A 68 -12.45 7.70 27.17
C VAL A 68 -12.65 6.42 26.36
N ILE A 69 -12.69 6.56 25.04
CA ILE A 69 -12.42 5.49 24.09
C ILE A 69 -11.16 5.88 23.32
N GLY A 70 -10.31 4.90 23.00
CA GLY A 70 -9.24 5.14 22.03
C GLY A 70 -9.86 5.55 20.70
N SER A 71 -9.14 6.35 19.90
CA SER A 71 -9.27 6.25 18.43
C SER A 71 -9.29 4.77 18.10
N PRO A 72 -10.13 4.27 17.17
CA PRO A 72 -10.11 2.86 16.80
C PRO A 72 -8.65 2.44 16.69
N GLU A 73 -8.19 1.66 17.68
CA GLU A 73 -6.82 1.21 17.69
C GLU A 73 -6.72 0.43 16.39
N PRO A 74 -5.74 0.72 15.51
CA PRO A 74 -5.41 -0.27 14.52
C PRO A 74 -5.12 -1.53 15.33
N GLU A 75 -5.92 -2.57 15.07
CA GLU A 75 -5.59 -3.94 15.45
C GLU A 75 -4.07 -4.11 15.32
N ALA A 76 -3.43 -4.63 16.37
CA ALA A 76 -1.99 -4.63 16.58
C ALA A 76 -1.12 -4.72 15.31
N ASP A 77 -0.05 -3.93 15.28
CA ASP A 77 1.05 -3.97 14.31
C ASP A 77 0.79 -3.39 12.90
N GLU A 78 0.11 -2.24 12.77
CA GLU A 78 0.12 -1.48 11.50
C GLU A 78 1.25 -0.43 11.46
N THR A 79 1.95 -0.33 10.32
CA THR A 79 2.94 0.74 10.06
C THR A 79 2.37 1.76 9.10
N THR A 80 2.46 3.05 9.43
CA THR A 80 1.98 4.14 8.58
C THR A 80 3.13 5.00 8.04
N VAL A 81 2.98 5.43 6.79
CA VAL A 81 3.90 6.36 6.11
C VAL A 81 3.08 7.57 5.66
N SER A 82 3.30 8.72 6.30
CA SER A 82 2.59 9.96 5.99
C SER A 82 3.47 10.93 5.20
N LEU A 83 2.97 11.38 4.06
CA LEU A 83 3.66 12.31 3.16
C LEU A 83 2.79 13.55 2.94
N PRO A 84 3.37 14.76 2.87
CA PRO A 84 2.60 15.97 2.62
C PRO A 84 2.01 15.96 1.20
N MET A 85 0.76 16.41 1.08
CA MET A 85 0.12 16.65 -0.22
C MET A 85 0.66 17.91 -0.91
N GLU A 86 1.53 18.69 -0.25
CA GLU A 86 2.10 19.91 -0.80
C GLU A 86 2.76 19.66 -2.18
N GLY A 87 2.40 20.49 -3.15
CA GLY A 87 2.83 20.36 -4.54
C GLY A 87 2.12 19.26 -5.35
N MET A 88 1.13 18.54 -4.79
CA MET A 88 0.24 17.69 -5.57
C MET A 88 -0.85 18.53 -6.23
N THR A 89 -1.04 18.36 -7.54
CA THR A 89 -2.23 18.83 -8.23
C THR A 89 -3.37 17.83 -8.07
N ALA A 90 -4.60 18.23 -8.41
CA ALA A 90 -5.75 17.34 -8.49
C ALA A 90 -5.49 16.14 -9.41
N GLU A 91 -4.90 16.39 -10.58
CA GLU A 91 -4.49 15.34 -11.52
C GLU A 91 -3.41 14.43 -10.93
N GLY A 92 -2.45 14.98 -10.17
CA GLY A 92 -1.45 14.19 -9.46
C GLY A 92 -2.06 13.24 -8.43
N LEU A 93 -3.07 13.69 -7.69
CA LEU A 93 -3.81 12.86 -6.72
C LEU A 93 -4.59 11.73 -7.42
N LYS A 94 -5.25 12.05 -8.54
CA LYS A 94 -5.90 11.07 -9.41
C LYS A 94 -4.90 10.04 -9.96
N ASN A 95 -3.74 10.51 -10.46
CA ASN A 95 -2.67 9.66 -10.96
C ASN A 95 -2.14 8.72 -9.86
N LEU A 96 -2.07 9.18 -8.61
CA LEU A 96 -1.69 8.31 -7.49
C LEU A 96 -2.67 7.17 -7.29
N ILE A 97 -3.99 7.45 -7.28
CA ILE A 97 -5.02 6.41 -7.18
C ILE A 97 -4.95 5.43 -8.35
N PHE A 98 -4.74 5.93 -9.57
CA PHE A 98 -4.60 5.09 -10.76
C PHE A 98 -3.33 4.24 -10.72
N LEU A 99 -2.22 4.80 -10.25
CA LEU A 99 -0.97 4.07 -10.05
C LEU A 99 -1.16 2.92 -9.06
N ILE A 100 -1.74 3.20 -7.89
CA ILE A 100 -2.02 2.20 -6.85
C ILE A 100 -2.93 1.13 -7.41
N ARG A 101 -4.05 1.49 -8.06
CA ARG A 101 -4.96 0.53 -8.72
C ARG A 101 -4.20 -0.36 -9.70
N SER A 102 -3.38 0.22 -10.56
CA SER A 102 -2.67 -0.53 -11.60
C SER A 102 -1.66 -1.54 -11.05
N LYS A 103 -1.13 -1.28 -9.84
CA LYS A 103 -0.05 -2.07 -9.21
C LYS A 103 -0.49 -2.85 -7.98
N GLN A 104 -1.73 -2.70 -7.52
CA GLN A 104 -2.23 -3.35 -6.30
C GLN A 104 -2.06 -4.87 -6.31
N TYR A 105 -2.18 -5.51 -7.48
CA TYR A 105 -1.91 -6.94 -7.63
C TYR A 105 -0.44 -7.25 -7.31
N LEU A 106 0.49 -6.59 -7.99
CA LEU A 106 1.93 -6.83 -7.82
C LEU A 106 2.40 -6.49 -6.40
N THR A 107 1.92 -5.39 -5.82
CA THR A 107 2.24 -5.03 -4.43
C THR A 107 1.66 -6.06 -3.47
N GLY A 108 0.41 -6.52 -3.67
CA GLY A 108 -0.18 -7.56 -2.85
C GLY A 108 0.65 -8.86 -2.85
N ARG A 109 1.18 -9.25 -4.01
CA ARG A 109 2.08 -10.42 -4.14
C ARG A 109 3.43 -10.20 -3.46
N ALA A 110 3.99 -9.00 -3.55
CA ALA A 110 5.29 -8.66 -2.94
C ALA A 110 5.26 -8.75 -1.41
N PHE A 111 4.19 -8.21 -0.80
CA PHE A 111 4.01 -8.24 0.64
C PHE A 111 3.38 -9.56 1.13
N ALA A 112 2.77 -10.33 0.24
CA ALA A 112 1.95 -11.53 0.52
C ALA A 112 0.72 -11.23 1.37
N GLU A 113 0.16 -10.03 1.20
CA GLU A 113 -1.06 -9.56 1.83
C GLU A 113 -1.68 -8.47 0.94
N ASP A 114 -2.98 -8.27 1.00
CA ASP A 114 -3.65 -7.18 0.29
C ASP A 114 -3.33 -5.84 0.98
N VAL A 115 -2.18 -5.24 0.64
CA VAL A 115 -1.72 -3.96 1.20
C VAL A 115 -2.58 -2.81 0.66
N PHE A 116 -2.86 -2.82 -0.64
CA PHE A 116 -3.67 -1.81 -1.29
C PHE A 116 -4.95 -2.37 -1.87
N ARG A 117 -6.04 -1.63 -1.70
CA ARG A 117 -7.29 -1.89 -2.39
C ARG A 117 -7.87 -0.58 -2.88
N VAL A 118 -8.10 -0.48 -4.18
CA VAL A 118 -8.79 0.66 -4.80
C VAL A 118 -10.02 0.12 -5.55
N PRO A 119 -11.24 0.51 -5.18
CA PRO A 119 -12.46 0.08 -5.86
C PRO A 119 -12.48 0.50 -7.33
N THR A 120 -13.01 -0.36 -8.21
CA THR A 120 -13.24 -0.01 -9.62
C THR A 120 -14.22 1.18 -9.75
N ALA A 121 -15.17 1.33 -8.82
CA ALA A 121 -16.12 2.44 -8.80
C ALA A 121 -15.41 3.80 -8.64
N LEU A 122 -14.47 3.90 -7.69
CA LEU A 122 -13.65 5.11 -7.51
C LEU A 122 -12.86 5.46 -8.78
N VAL A 123 -12.26 4.46 -9.43
CA VAL A 123 -11.51 4.67 -10.67
C VAL A 123 -12.41 5.14 -11.81
N ALA A 124 -13.61 4.56 -11.93
CA ALA A 124 -14.58 4.97 -12.94
C ALA A 124 -15.01 6.43 -12.72
N GLU A 125 -15.33 6.80 -11.47
CA GLU A 125 -15.75 8.16 -11.13
C GLU A 125 -14.63 9.18 -11.37
N LEU A 126 -13.42 8.94 -10.88
CA LEU A 126 -12.27 9.80 -11.15
C LEU A 126 -11.93 9.88 -12.65
N GLY A 127 -12.26 8.84 -13.43
CA GLY A 127 -12.04 8.78 -14.87
C GLY A 127 -13.06 9.57 -15.69
N SER A 128 -14.31 9.66 -15.22
CA SER A 128 -15.41 10.34 -15.91
C SER A 128 -15.67 11.77 -15.44
N THR A 129 -15.28 12.09 -14.20
CA THR A 129 -15.55 13.38 -13.58
C THR A 129 -14.39 14.34 -13.79
N GLU A 130 -14.68 15.61 -14.02
CA GLU A 130 -13.67 16.67 -13.98
C GLU A 130 -13.28 16.93 -12.53
N ILE A 131 -11.98 16.87 -12.24
CA ILE A 131 -11.43 17.10 -10.91
C ILE A 131 -10.58 18.38 -10.97
N PRO A 132 -11.18 19.57 -10.83
CA PRO A 132 -10.50 20.86 -11.03
C PRO A 132 -9.51 21.18 -9.91
N ASP A 133 -9.75 20.68 -8.70
CA ASP A 133 -8.98 20.98 -7.50
C ASP A 133 -8.88 19.79 -6.54
N ALA A 134 -8.02 19.93 -5.53
CA ALA A 134 -7.80 18.91 -4.53
C ALA A 134 -9.02 18.67 -3.63
N GLU A 135 -9.88 19.69 -3.43
CA GLU A 135 -11.07 19.55 -2.60
C GLU A 135 -12.10 18.63 -3.27
N THR A 136 -12.35 18.83 -4.56
CA THR A 136 -13.22 17.97 -5.37
C THR A 136 -12.68 16.53 -5.39
N PHE A 137 -11.36 16.36 -5.54
CA PHE A 137 -10.73 15.03 -5.43
C PHE A 137 -11.03 14.37 -4.09
N LEU A 138 -10.83 15.09 -2.98
CA LEU A 138 -11.02 14.56 -1.63
C LEU A 138 -12.48 14.17 -1.41
N GLN A 139 -13.44 14.98 -1.86
CA GLN A 139 -14.87 14.65 -1.78
C GLN A 139 -15.19 13.37 -2.56
N THR A 140 -14.72 13.26 -3.81
CA THR A 140 -14.87 12.04 -4.61
C THR A 140 -14.22 10.84 -3.93
N PHE A 141 -13.02 10.98 -3.36
CA PHE A 141 -12.35 9.90 -2.65
C PHE A 141 -13.15 9.45 -1.41
N GLN A 142 -13.67 10.39 -0.60
CA GLN A 142 -14.40 10.08 0.62
C GLN A 142 -15.66 9.25 0.37
N ASN A 143 -16.36 9.47 -0.75
CA ASN A 143 -17.52 8.66 -1.15
C ASN A 143 -17.18 7.18 -1.36
N HIS A 144 -15.91 6.83 -1.56
CA HIS A 144 -15.41 5.46 -1.77
C HIS A 144 -14.39 5.02 -0.72
N ALA A 145 -14.17 5.81 0.34
CA ALA A 145 -13.10 5.57 1.31
C ALA A 145 -13.26 4.22 2.03
N GLU A 146 -14.49 3.81 2.34
CA GLU A 146 -14.79 2.50 2.97
C GLU A 146 -14.33 1.31 2.11
N GLY A 147 -14.29 1.47 0.79
CA GLY A 147 -13.82 0.44 -0.13
C GLY A 147 -12.30 0.41 -0.32
N CYS A 148 -11.59 1.43 0.20
CA CYS A 148 -10.16 1.59 0.05
C CYS A 148 -9.38 0.94 1.20
N LYS A 149 -8.23 0.33 0.89
CA LYS A 149 -7.28 -0.20 1.89
C LYS A 149 -5.88 0.32 1.59
N GLY A 150 -5.13 0.62 2.63
CA GLY A 150 -3.71 0.99 2.55
C GLY A 150 -3.44 2.44 2.14
N ILE A 151 -4.47 3.24 1.82
CA ILE A 151 -4.32 4.67 1.52
C ILE A 151 -5.48 5.48 2.11
N SER A 152 -5.15 6.64 2.67
CA SER A 152 -6.10 7.65 3.12
C SER A 152 -5.54 9.06 2.94
N PHE A 153 -6.42 10.06 2.96
CA PHE A 153 -6.08 11.48 2.89
C PHE A 153 -6.71 12.21 4.07
N GLN A 154 -5.88 12.78 4.95
CA GLN A 154 -6.31 13.48 6.15
C GLN A 154 -5.33 14.62 6.45
N ASP A 155 -5.83 15.77 6.93
CA ASP A 155 -5.01 16.91 7.37
C ASP A 155 -3.93 17.36 6.36
N GLY A 156 -4.25 17.35 5.06
CA GLY A 156 -3.30 17.71 3.99
C GLY A 156 -2.16 16.72 3.79
N LYS A 157 -2.30 15.48 4.30
CA LYS A 157 -1.33 14.39 4.16
C LYS A 157 -1.93 13.19 3.46
N ILE A 158 -1.07 12.50 2.73
CA ILE A 158 -1.33 11.18 2.17
C ILE A 158 -0.74 10.17 3.15
N THR A 159 -1.58 9.28 3.69
CA THR A 159 -1.15 8.24 4.63
C THR A 159 -1.27 6.89 3.97
N PHE A 160 -0.14 6.18 3.89
CA PHE A 160 -0.06 4.79 3.42
C PHE A 160 0.01 3.87 4.63
N THR A 161 -0.79 2.81 4.65
CA THR A 161 -0.84 1.86 5.78
C THR A 161 -0.39 0.49 5.33
N LEU A 162 0.58 -0.07 6.04
CA LEU A 162 1.03 -1.45 5.92
C LEU A 162 0.42 -2.25 7.09
N PRO A 163 -0.45 -3.25 6.82
CA PRO A 163 -1.18 -3.94 7.88
C PRO A 163 -0.33 -4.83 8.80
N THR A 164 0.86 -5.25 8.36
CA THR A 164 1.75 -6.13 9.14
C THR A 164 3.12 -5.48 9.36
N ALA A 165 3.40 -5.04 10.58
CA ALA A 165 4.63 -4.38 11.01
C ALA A 165 5.60 -5.36 11.70
N GLY A 166 6.12 -6.34 10.95
CA GLY A 166 7.02 -7.36 11.51
C GLY A 166 8.49 -7.29 11.07
N ASP A 167 8.74 -6.78 9.87
CA ASP A 167 10.06 -6.85 9.22
C ASP A 167 10.58 -5.44 8.91
N PRO A 168 11.62 -4.96 9.62
CA PRO A 168 12.19 -3.63 9.43
C PRO A 168 12.64 -3.35 7.99
N ASP A 169 13.16 -4.35 7.29
CA ASP A 169 13.63 -4.19 5.91
C ASP A 169 12.44 -4.04 4.96
N MET A 170 11.35 -4.76 5.19
CA MET A 170 10.10 -4.60 4.44
C MET A 170 9.42 -3.26 4.73
N ILE A 171 9.46 -2.78 5.98
CA ILE A 171 8.97 -1.46 6.37
C ILE A 171 9.77 -0.37 5.63
N LYS A 172 11.10 -0.50 5.60
CA LYS A 172 11.98 0.40 4.84
C LYS A 172 11.61 0.37 3.35
N ALA A 173 11.50 -0.81 2.75
CA ALA A 173 11.12 -0.97 1.34
C ALA A 173 9.74 -0.35 1.04
N PHE A 174 8.75 -0.55 1.91
CA PHE A 174 7.42 0.07 1.80
C PHE A 174 7.48 1.60 1.88
N THR A 175 8.26 2.13 2.82
CA THR A 175 8.45 3.59 3.00
C THR A 175 9.05 4.23 1.74
N HIS A 176 10.10 3.64 1.18
CA HIS A 176 10.69 4.12 -0.06
C HIS A 176 9.72 3.98 -1.25
N LEU A 177 8.98 2.88 -1.33
CA LEU A 177 7.98 2.65 -2.37
C LEU A 177 6.87 3.70 -2.31
N ALA A 178 6.33 4.01 -1.12
CA ALA A 178 5.31 5.04 -0.92
C ALA A 178 5.79 6.42 -1.39
N ALA A 179 7.00 6.82 -0.99
CA ALA A 179 7.60 8.08 -1.43
C ALA A 179 7.80 8.12 -2.96
N ALA A 180 8.27 7.02 -3.56
CA ALA A 180 8.48 6.94 -5.00
C ALA A 180 7.16 6.98 -5.79
N MET A 181 6.09 6.35 -5.29
CA MET A 181 4.75 6.41 -5.91
C MET A 181 4.19 7.83 -5.90
N VAL A 182 4.31 8.56 -4.78
CA VAL A 182 3.89 9.97 -4.71
C VAL A 182 4.69 10.83 -5.69
N ARG A 183 6.01 10.64 -5.77
CA ARG A 183 6.86 11.36 -6.73
C ARG A 183 6.45 11.08 -8.18
N GLN A 184 6.27 9.80 -8.54
CA GLN A 184 5.82 9.42 -9.88
C GLN A 184 4.46 10.04 -10.23
N ALA A 185 3.52 10.05 -9.28
CA ALA A 185 2.21 10.64 -9.48
C ALA A 185 2.25 12.17 -9.68
N LYS A 186 3.22 12.86 -9.06
CA LYS A 186 3.46 14.30 -9.29
C LYS A 186 4.01 14.59 -10.69
N GLU A 187 4.96 13.77 -11.14
CA GLU A 187 5.73 14.03 -12.36
C GLU A 187 5.00 13.58 -13.64
N GLN A 188 4.18 12.53 -13.56
CA GLN A 188 3.52 11.98 -14.75
C GLN A 188 2.22 12.71 -15.09
N LYS A 189 2.04 13.00 -16.38
CA LYS A 189 0.83 13.65 -16.92
C LYS A 189 -0.40 12.75 -16.83
N ARG A 190 -0.26 11.46 -17.09
CA ARG A 190 -1.36 10.49 -17.07
C ARG A 190 -0.87 9.10 -16.68
N ILE A 191 -1.65 8.40 -15.85
CA ILE A 191 -1.41 7.01 -15.48
C ILE A 191 -2.63 6.15 -15.86
N SER A 192 -2.42 4.94 -16.38
CA SER A 192 -3.52 4.00 -16.63
C SER A 192 -3.85 3.20 -15.37
N PRO A 193 -5.11 3.08 -14.95
CA PRO A 193 -5.51 2.32 -13.78
C PRO A 193 -5.63 0.81 -14.02
N LYS A 194 -5.36 0.32 -15.24
CA LYS A 194 -5.51 -1.09 -15.57
C LYS A 194 -4.57 -1.95 -14.72
N GLU A 195 -5.13 -2.94 -14.03
CA GLU A 195 -4.35 -3.86 -13.20
C GLU A 195 -3.32 -4.62 -14.04
N THR A 196 -2.09 -4.69 -13.50
CA THR A 196 -1.00 -5.46 -14.10
C THR A 196 -1.04 -6.90 -13.56
N ILE A 197 -1.99 -7.71 -14.05
CA ILE A 197 -2.09 -9.13 -13.73
C ILE A 197 -1.41 -9.93 -14.83
N GLU A 198 -0.21 -10.40 -14.54
CA GLU A 198 0.66 -11.03 -15.54
C GLU A 198 1.23 -12.33 -14.97
N GLU A 199 1.53 -13.28 -15.87
CA GLU A 199 2.12 -14.56 -15.49
C GLU A 199 3.53 -14.39 -14.91
N ASN A 200 4.29 -13.42 -15.43
CA ASN A 200 5.65 -13.12 -15.00
C ASN A 200 5.72 -11.90 -14.08
N GLU A 201 5.30 -12.08 -12.83
CA GLU A 201 5.25 -11.04 -11.80
C GLU A 201 6.62 -10.36 -11.58
N LYS A 202 7.71 -11.15 -11.53
CA LYS A 202 9.07 -10.62 -11.29
C LYS A 202 9.52 -9.64 -12.37
N TYR A 203 9.30 -9.96 -13.65
CA TYR A 203 9.70 -9.09 -14.74
C TYR A 203 9.01 -7.72 -14.60
N TYR A 204 7.68 -7.69 -14.54
CA TYR A 204 6.94 -6.43 -14.49
C TYR A 204 7.18 -5.63 -13.21
N MET A 205 7.34 -6.29 -12.06
CA MET A 205 7.74 -5.61 -10.83
C MET A 205 9.09 -4.94 -10.99
N ARG A 206 10.09 -5.63 -11.57
CA ARG A 206 11.41 -5.04 -11.83
C ARG A 206 11.33 -3.81 -12.72
N ILE A 207 10.61 -3.88 -13.84
CA ILE A 207 10.44 -2.72 -14.74
C ILE A 207 9.89 -1.52 -13.97
N TRP A 208 8.84 -1.76 -13.17
CA TRP A 208 8.22 -0.71 -12.41
C TRP A 208 9.16 -0.12 -11.35
N LEU A 209 9.88 -0.95 -10.61
CA LEU A 209 10.85 -0.49 -9.61
C LEU A 209 12.01 0.29 -10.24
N LEU A 210 12.49 -0.12 -11.42
CA LEU A 210 13.49 0.63 -12.18
C LEU A 210 12.96 2.01 -12.57
N ARG A 211 11.73 2.09 -13.08
CA ARG A 211 11.05 3.38 -13.39
C ARG A 211 10.88 4.27 -12.17
N LEU A 212 10.71 3.69 -10.98
CA LEU A 212 10.64 4.40 -9.72
C LEU A 212 12.00 4.91 -9.20
N GLY A 213 13.10 4.57 -9.90
CA GLY A 213 14.46 5.01 -9.55
C GLY A 213 15.24 4.00 -8.72
N PHE A 214 14.75 2.78 -8.52
CA PHE A 214 15.44 1.74 -7.75
C PHE A 214 16.54 1.00 -8.55
N GLY A 215 17.19 1.66 -9.51
CA GLY A 215 18.28 1.08 -10.31
C GLY A 215 19.64 1.05 -9.61
N GLY A 216 19.85 1.91 -8.61
CA GLY A 216 21.12 2.01 -7.87
C GLY A 216 21.34 0.94 -6.81
N ALA A 217 22.45 1.03 -6.07
CA ALA A 217 22.82 0.07 -5.02
C ALA A 217 21.78 -0.04 -3.90
N GLU A 218 21.29 1.08 -3.35
CA GLU A 218 20.18 1.09 -2.38
C GLU A 218 18.88 0.54 -2.98
N GLY A 219 18.67 0.77 -4.28
CA GLY A 219 17.54 0.22 -5.02
C GLY A 219 17.62 -1.29 -5.19
N LYS A 220 18.82 -1.88 -5.25
CA LYS A 220 19.01 -3.34 -5.34
C LYS A 220 18.38 -4.06 -4.13
N GLU A 221 18.67 -3.60 -2.91
CA GLU A 221 18.10 -4.18 -1.69
C GLU A 221 16.57 -4.15 -1.70
N ILE A 222 15.99 -3.00 -2.06
CA ILE A 222 14.53 -2.82 -2.15
C ILE A 222 13.93 -3.74 -3.22
N ARG A 223 14.57 -3.84 -4.39
CA ARG A 223 14.12 -4.74 -5.48
C ARG A 223 14.16 -6.20 -5.05
N ASP A 224 15.24 -6.63 -4.41
CA ASP A 224 15.39 -8.01 -3.95
C ASP A 224 14.31 -8.39 -2.94
N LEU A 225 13.99 -7.49 -1.99
CA LEU A 225 12.93 -7.67 -1.00
C LEU A 225 11.55 -7.78 -1.66
N LEU A 226 11.16 -6.79 -2.47
CA LEU A 226 9.83 -6.72 -3.10
C LEU A 226 9.61 -7.80 -4.16
N MET A 227 10.67 -8.34 -4.75
CA MET A 227 10.57 -9.40 -5.77
C MET A 227 10.70 -10.82 -5.20
N LYS A 228 11.12 -10.98 -3.94
CA LYS A 228 11.42 -12.29 -3.33
C LYS A 228 10.26 -13.28 -3.41
N LYS A 229 9.03 -12.81 -3.21
CA LYS A 229 7.80 -13.63 -3.15
C LYS A 229 7.07 -13.75 -4.51
N LEU A 230 7.55 -13.06 -5.54
CA LEU A 230 6.91 -13.01 -6.86
C LEU A 230 7.26 -14.23 -7.71
N LYS A 231 6.36 -14.65 -8.60
CA LYS A 231 6.62 -15.74 -9.55
C LYS A 231 7.28 -15.25 -10.85
N GLY A 232 7.93 -16.17 -11.57
CA GLY A 232 8.58 -15.90 -12.85
C GLY A 232 10.04 -15.49 -12.75
N HIS A 233 10.51 -14.70 -13.71
CA HIS A 233 11.92 -14.36 -13.92
C HIS A 233 12.11 -12.86 -14.10
N SER A 234 13.21 -12.32 -13.58
CA SER A 234 13.51 -10.89 -13.63
C SER A 234 14.05 -10.43 -15.00
N ALA A 235 14.82 -11.29 -15.68
CA ALA A 235 15.55 -10.93 -16.90
C ALA A 235 14.76 -11.08 -18.22
N PHE A 236 13.72 -11.91 -18.24
CA PHE A 236 12.99 -12.24 -19.47
C PHE A 236 11.51 -12.00 -19.29
N ARG A 237 10.85 -11.43 -20.30
CA ARG A 237 9.41 -11.19 -20.27
C ARG A 237 8.59 -12.47 -20.36
N THR A 238 8.98 -13.40 -21.23
CA THR A 238 8.28 -14.67 -21.50
C THR A 238 9.20 -15.86 -21.29
N GLU A 239 8.62 -17.03 -21.00
CA GLU A 239 9.39 -18.27 -20.84
C GLU A 239 10.05 -18.70 -22.16
N GLU A 240 9.42 -18.44 -23.30
CA GLU A 240 9.98 -18.71 -24.61
C GLU A 240 11.28 -17.93 -24.86
N ASN A 241 11.33 -16.65 -24.47
CA ASN A 241 12.55 -15.84 -24.58
C ASN A 241 13.68 -16.41 -23.71
N ARG A 242 13.33 -16.95 -22.54
CA ARG A 242 14.28 -17.62 -21.64
C ARG A 242 14.79 -18.93 -22.25
N GLN A 243 13.92 -19.76 -22.81
CA GLN A 243 14.31 -21.03 -23.46
C GLN A 243 15.23 -20.78 -24.64
N ARG A 244 14.87 -19.86 -25.54
CA ARG A 244 15.73 -19.46 -26.68
C ARG A 244 17.10 -18.97 -26.22
N TRP A 245 17.17 -18.19 -25.14
CA TRP A 245 18.45 -17.74 -24.58
C TRP A 245 19.25 -18.89 -23.95
N GLN A 246 18.60 -19.81 -23.23
CA GLN A 246 19.27 -20.97 -22.64
C GLN A 246 19.81 -21.94 -23.70
N GLU A 247 19.05 -22.14 -24.78
CA GLU A 247 19.46 -22.94 -25.93
C GLU A 247 20.63 -22.30 -26.67
N ALA A 248 20.56 -21.00 -26.97
CA ALA A 248 21.67 -20.27 -27.58
C ALA A 248 22.95 -20.39 -26.74
N ARG A 249 22.84 -20.22 -25.41
CA ARG A 249 23.98 -20.30 -24.49
C ARG A 249 24.50 -21.74 -24.31
N ARG A 250 23.63 -22.75 -24.43
CA ARG A 250 24.03 -24.16 -24.45
C ARG A 250 24.80 -24.46 -25.74
N ASN A 251 24.26 -24.06 -26.89
CA ASN A 251 24.90 -24.24 -28.19
C ASN A 251 26.25 -23.52 -28.27
N GLU A 252 26.36 -22.31 -27.70
CA GLU A 252 27.61 -21.57 -27.62
C GLU A 252 28.66 -22.27 -26.73
N ARG A 253 28.26 -22.83 -25.58
CA ARG A 253 29.14 -23.64 -24.73
C ARG A 253 29.56 -24.95 -25.40
N GLU A 254 28.67 -25.59 -26.14
CA GLU A 254 28.97 -26.80 -26.89
C GLU A 254 29.90 -26.50 -28.07
N ALA A 255 29.70 -25.39 -28.78
CA ALA A 255 30.59 -24.90 -29.84
C ALA A 255 31.98 -24.51 -29.29
N ALA A 256 32.03 -23.83 -28.13
CA ALA A 256 33.28 -23.48 -27.46
C ALA A 256 34.06 -24.73 -27.01
N LYS A 257 33.39 -25.76 -26.47
CA LYS A 257 34.02 -27.05 -26.14
C LYS A 257 34.53 -27.80 -27.37
N GLN A 258 33.83 -27.68 -28.51
CA GLN A 258 34.29 -28.27 -29.78
C GLN A 258 35.48 -27.49 -30.37
N GLN A 259 35.55 -26.17 -30.15
CA GLN A 259 36.70 -25.34 -30.50
C GLN A 259 37.91 -25.56 -29.57
N GLU A 260 37.71 -25.75 -28.26
CA GLU A 260 38.76 -26.07 -27.28
C GLU A 260 39.35 -27.49 -27.46
N GLN A 261 38.65 -28.39 -28.14
CA GLN A 261 39.19 -29.70 -28.54
C GLN A 261 40.06 -29.61 -29.81
N ALA A 262 40.23 -28.43 -30.42
CA ALA A 262 41.32 -28.11 -31.34
C ALA A 262 42.42 -27.33 -30.57
N PRO A 263 43.72 -27.45 -30.92
CA PRO A 263 44.79 -27.18 -29.96
C PRO A 263 44.95 -25.69 -29.62
N ALA A 264 44.90 -25.43 -28.31
CA ALA A 264 45.50 -24.38 -27.46
C ALA A 264 45.28 -22.88 -27.78
N GLY A 265 44.62 -22.20 -26.83
CA GLY A 265 44.73 -20.76 -26.60
C GLY A 265 43.90 -20.34 -25.37
N GLU A 266 44.56 -20.05 -24.26
CA GLU A 266 43.96 -19.57 -22.99
C GLU A 266 43.14 -18.28 -23.16
N THR A 267 41.96 -18.20 -22.53
CA THR A 267 41.46 -17.05 -21.72
C THR A 267 40.01 -17.36 -21.28
N ALA A 268 39.69 -17.51 -19.99
CA ALA A 268 39.61 -16.54 -18.89
C ALA A 268 38.15 -16.17 -18.56
N GLY A 269 37.77 -16.44 -17.30
CA GLY A 269 36.77 -15.67 -16.55
C GLY A 269 35.29 -15.88 -16.91
N GLN A 270 34.61 -16.76 -16.17
CA GLN A 270 33.15 -16.72 -16.06
C GLN A 270 32.69 -15.41 -15.40
N PRO A 271 31.77 -14.63 -15.99
CA PRO A 271 30.97 -13.70 -15.22
C PRO A 271 29.80 -14.47 -14.59
N GLY A 272 29.75 -14.49 -13.26
CA GLY A 272 28.69 -15.10 -12.46
C GLY A 272 27.30 -14.54 -12.81
N THR A 273 26.26 -15.29 -12.45
CA THR A 273 24.84 -14.97 -12.66
C THR A 273 24.46 -13.54 -12.23
N GLU A 274 25.14 -12.97 -11.23
CA GLU A 274 24.95 -11.59 -10.78
C GLU A 274 25.41 -10.53 -11.81
N LEU A 275 26.49 -10.81 -12.56
CA LEU A 275 26.97 -9.92 -13.62
C LEU A 275 26.02 -9.93 -14.83
N ALA A 276 25.39 -11.08 -15.11
CA ALA A 276 24.35 -11.17 -16.14
C ALA A 276 23.08 -10.41 -15.73
N GLU A 277 22.72 -10.44 -14.45
CA GLU A 277 21.59 -9.70 -13.92
C GLU A 277 21.84 -8.18 -13.92
N ALA A 278 23.05 -7.74 -13.56
CA ALA A 278 23.46 -6.34 -13.62
C ALA A 278 23.57 -5.81 -15.06
N ALA A 279 24.06 -6.61 -16.01
CA ALA A 279 24.10 -6.24 -17.42
C ALA A 279 22.70 -6.17 -18.05
N ALA A 280 21.81 -7.12 -17.69
CA ALA A 280 20.41 -7.06 -18.08
C ALA A 280 19.72 -5.84 -17.47
N ASP A 281 20.06 -5.47 -16.22
CA ASP A 281 19.60 -4.23 -15.58
C ASP A 281 20.00 -2.99 -16.36
N ALA A 282 21.27 -2.87 -16.76
CA ALA A 282 21.74 -1.71 -17.52
C ALA A 282 21.00 -1.55 -18.85
N VAL A 283 20.82 -2.65 -19.60
CA VAL A 283 20.10 -2.65 -20.89
C VAL A 283 18.62 -2.29 -20.71
N LEU A 284 17.99 -2.81 -19.66
CA LEU A 284 16.59 -2.49 -19.36
C LEU A 284 16.38 -1.06 -18.87
N ILE A 285 17.30 -0.53 -18.07
CA ILE A 285 17.29 0.87 -17.64
C ILE A 285 17.38 1.77 -18.88
N GLU A 286 18.25 1.45 -19.83
CA GLU A 286 18.40 2.21 -21.08
C GLU A 286 17.14 2.14 -21.95
N GLN A 287 16.54 0.96 -22.11
CA GLN A 287 15.27 0.79 -22.85
C GLN A 287 14.09 1.51 -22.19
N VAL A 288 14.01 1.47 -20.87
CA VAL A 288 12.98 2.17 -20.11
C VAL A 288 13.13 3.67 -20.26
N ASN A 289 14.36 4.19 -20.21
CA ASN A 289 14.62 5.62 -20.39
C ASN A 289 14.31 6.09 -21.82
N GLN A 290 14.62 5.29 -22.85
CA GLN A 290 14.26 5.60 -24.25
C GLN A 290 12.74 5.60 -24.51
N SER A 291 11.96 4.87 -23.70
CA SER A 291 10.49 4.85 -23.79
C SER A 291 9.86 6.19 -23.36
N PHE A 292 10.57 7.01 -22.59
CA PHE A 292 10.08 8.32 -22.11
C PHE A 292 10.13 9.41 -23.18
N ASP A 293 11.03 9.29 -24.17
CA ASP A 293 11.16 10.28 -25.26
C ASP A 293 10.11 10.12 -26.38
N THR A 294 9.26 9.09 -26.32
CA THR A 294 8.31 8.75 -27.39
C THR A 294 6.83 8.85 -26.99
N GLU A 295 6.52 9.22 -25.74
CA GLU A 295 5.14 9.43 -25.27
C GLU A 295 4.91 10.88 -24.77
N GLU A 296 5.30 11.88 -25.59
CA GLU A 296 4.81 13.27 -25.46
C GLU A 296 3.33 13.43 -25.85
#